data_AF-A0A7C8DF40-F1
#
_entry.id   AF-A0A7C8DF40-F1
#
_cell.length_a   1.000
_cell.length_b   1.000
_cell.length_c   1.000
_cell.angle_alpha   90.00
_cell.angle_beta   90.00
_cell.angle_gamma   90.00
#
_symmetry.space_group_name_H-M   'P 1'
#
loop_
_entity.id
_entity.type
_entity.pdbx_description
1 polymer ?
#
loop_
_entity_poly.entity_id
_entity_poly.type
_entity_poly.pdbx_seq_one_letter_code
_entity_poly.pdbx_strand_id
1 'polypeptide(L)'
;MKPRIASRPSPSAVPAEDLDAEALKLARQLAHMPSSQLAAMKLVVNQAYENMGLRTTQVMGSLLDGAMRNTPEAKDFINTAVSQGVPAAVAERDGPFGDYSQRKKKS
;
A
#
# COMPACT_ATOMS: atom_id res chain seq x y z
N MET A 1 38.36 -18.04 2.07
CA MET A 1 37.52 -17.49 0.99
C MET A 1 36.10 -17.36 1.53
N LYS A 2 35.65 -16.16 1.90
CA LYS A 2 34.28 -15.96 2.42
C LYS A 2 33.31 -15.95 1.23
N PRO A 3 32.22 -16.73 1.24
CA PRO A 3 31.26 -16.70 0.15
C PRO A 3 30.64 -15.30 0.09
N ARG A 4 30.72 -14.69 -1.09
CA ARG A 4 30.06 -13.43 -1.41
C ARG A 4 28.56 -13.71 -1.39
N ILE A 5 27.91 -13.46 -0.26
CA ILE A 5 26.45 -13.50 -0.16
C ILE A 5 25.97 -12.49 -1.21
N ALA A 6 25.39 -13.01 -2.30
CA ALA A 6 24.71 -12.18 -3.28
C ALA A 6 23.77 -11.25 -2.50
N SER A 7 23.87 -9.94 -2.74
CA SER A 7 23.02 -8.94 -2.11
C SER A 7 21.58 -9.45 -2.16
N ARG A 8 21.00 -9.74 -0.99
CA ARG A 8 19.63 -10.26 -0.88
C ARG A 8 18.71 -9.35 -1.71
N PRO A 9 17.80 -9.89 -2.51
CA PRO A 9 16.75 -9.08 -3.12
C PRO A 9 15.88 -8.52 -2.00
N SER A 10 16.18 -7.29 -1.57
CA SER A 10 15.31 -6.48 -0.72
C SER A 10 14.47 -5.59 -1.63
N PRO A 11 13.18 -5.35 -1.34
CA PRO A 11 12.46 -4.29 -2.03
C PRO A 11 13.25 -2.97 -1.87
N SER A 12 13.60 -2.37 -3.00
CA SER A 12 14.34 -1.11 -3.08
C SER A 12 13.41 -0.02 -3.58
N ALA A 13 13.56 1.18 -3.02
CA ALA A 13 13.01 2.39 -3.63
C ALA A 13 13.96 2.83 -4.75
N VAL A 14 13.47 2.87 -5.98
CA VAL A 14 14.21 3.32 -7.16
C VAL A 14 13.51 4.54 -7.78
N PRO A 15 14.21 5.37 -8.57
CA PRO A 15 13.57 6.39 -9.40
C PRO A 15 12.42 5.80 -10.23
N ALA A 16 11.41 6.62 -10.53
CA ALA A 16 10.19 6.13 -11.18
C ALA A 16 10.48 5.52 -12.56
N GLU A 17 11.44 6.09 -13.28
CA GLU A 17 11.94 5.63 -14.57
C GLU A 17 12.60 4.24 -14.52
N ASP A 18 13.09 3.82 -13.35
CA ASP A 18 13.80 2.54 -13.16
C ASP A 18 12.89 1.44 -12.59
N LEU A 19 11.65 1.77 -12.20
CA LEU A 19 10.75 0.88 -11.47
C LEU A 19 10.52 -0.45 -12.22
N ASP A 20 10.21 -0.37 -13.51
CA ASP A 20 9.94 -1.54 -14.34
C ASP A 20 11.18 -2.42 -14.49
N ALA A 21 12.35 -1.80 -14.68
CA ALA A 21 13.61 -2.51 -14.85
C ALA A 21 13.98 -3.29 -13.58
N GLU A 22 13.87 -2.67 -12.40
CA GLU A 22 14.19 -3.31 -11.13
C GLU A 22 13.16 -4.41 -10.77
N ALA A 23 11.86 -4.17 -11.02
CA ALA A 23 10.82 -5.18 -10.82
C ALA A 23 11.04 -6.42 -11.71
N LEU A 24 11.36 -6.22 -12.99
CA LEU A 24 11.64 -7.30 -13.93
C LEU A 24 12.91 -8.07 -13.58
N LYS A 25 13.95 -7.38 -13.11
CA LYS A 25 15.18 -8.03 -12.63
C LYS A 25 14.89 -8.97 -11.46
N LEU A 26 14.10 -8.54 -10.48
CA LEU A 26 13.66 -9.41 -9.38
C LEU A 26 12.84 -10.59 -9.88
N ALA A 27 11.87 -10.36 -10.76
CA ALA A 27 11.03 -11.42 -11.32
C ALA A 27 11.88 -12.48 -12.06
N ARG A 28 12.87 -12.06 -12.85
CA ARG A 28 13.81 -12.96 -13.54
C ARG A 28 14.65 -13.78 -12.56
N GLN A 29 15.09 -13.19 -11.45
CA GLN A 29 15.80 -13.93 -10.40
C GLN A 29 14.91 -15.00 -9.77
N LEU A 30 13.65 -14.68 -9.46
CA LEU A 30 12.70 -15.65 -8.92
C LEU A 30 12.40 -16.77 -9.92
N ALA A 31 12.30 -16.44 -11.21
CA ALA A 31 12.00 -17.41 -12.28
C ALA A 31 13.07 -18.49 -12.47
N HIS A 32 14.28 -18.29 -11.94
CA HIS A 32 15.33 -19.33 -11.93
C HIS A 32 15.13 -20.39 -10.85
N MET A 33 14.17 -20.24 -9.95
CA MET A 33 13.88 -21.23 -8.91
C MET A 33 12.79 -22.22 -9.34
N PRO A 34 12.85 -23.50 -8.91
CA PRO A 34 11.76 -24.44 -9.09
C PRO A 34 10.45 -23.93 -8.49
N SER A 35 9.35 -24.07 -9.23
CA SER A 35 8.02 -23.58 -8.82
C SER A 35 7.52 -24.18 -7.51
N SER A 36 7.86 -25.45 -7.23
CA SER A 36 7.52 -26.11 -5.96
C SER A 36 8.20 -25.45 -4.75
N GLN A 37 9.45 -24.99 -4.90
CA GLN A 37 10.17 -24.30 -3.83
C GLN A 37 9.60 -22.91 -3.58
N LEU A 38 9.27 -22.18 -4.66
CA LEU A 38 8.57 -20.89 -4.58
C LEU A 38 7.23 -21.02 -3.86
N ALA A 39 6.43 -22.01 -4.24
CA ALA A 39 5.12 -22.26 -3.64
C ALA A 39 5.25 -22.62 -2.14
N ALA A 40 6.17 -23.54 -1.79
CA ALA A 40 6.40 -23.93 -0.41
C ALA A 40 6.79 -22.73 0.47
N MET A 41 7.71 -21.88 0.01
CA MET A 41 8.11 -20.69 0.76
C MET A 41 6.98 -19.67 0.86
N LYS A 42 6.19 -19.49 -0.20
CA LYS A 42 5.03 -18.59 -0.17
C LYS A 42 3.97 -19.06 0.83
N LEU A 43 3.73 -20.37 0.94
CA LEU A 43 2.81 -20.94 1.92
C LEU A 43 3.29 -20.69 3.35
N VAL A 44 4.57 -20.92 3.66
CA VAL A 44 5.13 -20.66 5.00
C VAL A 44 4.98 -19.19 5.40
N VAL A 45 5.35 -18.26 4.50
CA VAL A 45 5.22 -16.82 4.75
C VAL A 45 3.76 -16.40 4.93
N ASN A 46 2.85 -16.88 4.06
CA ASN A 46 1.44 -16.57 4.18
C ASN A 46 0.85 -17.08 5.50
N GLN A 47 1.20 -18.30 5.93
CA GLN A 47 0.71 -18.85 7.20
C GLN A 47 1.16 -18.00 8.40
N ALA A 48 2.36 -17.43 8.37
CA ALA A 48 2.81 -16.50 9.40
C ALA A 48 1.91 -15.25 9.47
N TYR A 49 1.54 -14.66 8.31
CA TYR A 49 0.63 -13.52 8.27
C TYR A 49 -0.80 -13.86 8.71
N GLU A 50 -1.30 -15.04 8.34
CA GLU A 50 -2.61 -15.51 8.81
C GLU A 50 -2.62 -15.65 10.34
N ASN A 51 -1.56 -16.23 10.92
CA ASN A 51 -1.41 -16.35 12.37
C ASN A 51 -1.27 -14.99 13.07
N MET A 52 -0.78 -13.95 12.37
CA MET A 52 -0.76 -12.57 12.86
C MET A 52 -2.15 -11.89 12.81
N GLY A 53 -3.19 -12.60 12.36
CA GLY A 53 -4.57 -12.11 12.39
C GLY A 53 -4.99 -11.34 11.14
N LEU A 54 -4.25 -11.45 10.02
CA LEU A 54 -4.53 -10.73 8.77
C LEU A 54 -6.02 -10.78 8.39
N ARG A 55 -6.62 -11.98 8.41
CA ARG A 55 -8.02 -12.16 8.03
C ARG A 55 -8.99 -11.41 8.94
N THR A 56 -8.78 -11.47 10.25
CA THR A 56 -9.62 -10.77 11.23
C THR A 56 -9.50 -9.26 11.05
N THR A 57 -8.28 -8.75 10.86
CA THR A 57 -8.04 -7.33 10.59
C THR A 57 -8.76 -6.87 9.32
N GLN A 58 -8.77 -7.67 8.25
CA GLN A 58 -9.48 -7.33 7.00
C GLN A 58 -11.00 -7.25 7.18
N VAL A 59 -11.59 -8.17 7.94
CA VAL A 59 -13.04 -8.16 8.24
C VAL A 59 -13.39 -6.92 9.07
N MET A 60 -12.65 -6.67 10.14
CA MET A 60 -12.87 -5.49 10.99
C MET A 60 -12.69 -4.19 10.20
N GLY A 61 -11.64 -4.09 9.38
CA GLY A 61 -11.39 -2.93 8.54
C GLY A 61 -12.56 -2.62 7.60
N SER A 62 -13.08 -3.64 6.90
CA SER A 62 -14.22 -3.48 6.01
C SER A 62 -15.50 -3.06 6.74
N LEU A 63 -15.77 -3.67 7.89
CA LEU A 63 -16.95 -3.34 8.71
C LEU A 63 -16.89 -1.88 9.21
N LEU A 64 -15.73 -1.49 9.73
CA LEU A 64 -15.53 -0.13 10.26
C LEU A 64 -15.54 0.90 9.13
N ASP A 65 -14.93 0.65 7.97
CA ASP A 65 -15.03 1.54 6.80
C ASP A 65 -16.49 1.75 6.38
N GLY A 66 -17.28 0.66 6.33
CA GLY A 66 -18.72 0.74 6.04
C GLY A 66 -19.48 1.59 7.06
N ALA A 67 -19.21 1.42 8.36
CA ALA A 67 -19.82 2.23 9.40
C ALA A 67 -19.42 3.72 9.28
N MET A 68 -18.13 4.00 9.04
CA MET A 68 -17.62 5.37 8.88
C MET A 68 -18.24 6.10 7.69
N ARG A 69 -18.54 5.40 6.58
CA ARG A 69 -19.23 6.00 5.42
C ARG A 69 -20.68 6.42 5.68
N ASN A 70 -21.26 6.02 6.82
CA ASN A 70 -22.66 6.29 7.16
C ASN A 70 -22.85 7.30 8.30
N THR A 71 -21.76 7.84 8.86
CA THR A 71 -21.83 8.88 9.88
C THR A 71 -22.29 10.22 9.27
N PRO A 72 -22.77 11.17 10.09
CA PRO A 72 -23.10 12.52 9.62
C PRO A 72 -21.92 13.20 8.89
N GLU A 73 -20.70 13.09 9.42
CA GLU A 73 -19.51 13.71 8.86
C GLU A 73 -19.18 13.18 7.46
N ALA A 74 -19.35 11.87 7.24
CA ALA A 74 -19.16 11.28 5.92
C ALA A 74 -20.25 11.73 4.93
N LYS A 75 -21.50 11.91 5.39
CA LYS A 75 -22.57 12.46 4.56
C LYS A 75 -22.29 13.91 4.18
N ASP A 76 -21.80 14.72 5.11
CA ASP A 76 -21.42 16.10 4.84
C ASP A 76 -20.26 16.18 3.84
N PHE A 77 -19.23 15.33 4.00
CA PHE A 77 -18.16 15.20 3.03
C PHE A 77 -18.69 14.85 1.63
N ILE A 78 -19.63 13.91 1.53
CA ILE A 78 -20.27 13.54 0.26
C ILE A 78 -21.09 14.70 -0.31
N ASN A 79 -21.85 15.41 0.52
CA ASN A 79 -22.64 16.56 0.10
C ASN A 79 -21.75 17.65 -0.51
N THR A 80 -20.63 17.98 0.14
CA THR A 80 -19.64 18.92 -0.40
C THR A 80 -19.02 18.37 -1.69
N ALA A 81 -18.65 17.10 -1.74
CA ALA A 81 -18.06 16.50 -2.93
C ALA A 81 -19.01 16.50 -4.14
N VAL A 82 -20.31 16.30 -3.91
CA VAL A 82 -21.34 16.31 -4.96
C VAL A 82 -21.67 17.75 -5.40
N SER A 83 -21.78 18.68 -4.46
CA SER A 83 -22.19 20.06 -4.75
C SER A 83 -21.07 20.96 -5.25
N GLN A 84 -19.85 20.76 -4.76
CA GLN A 84 -18.68 21.63 -4.98
C GLN A 84 -17.49 20.88 -5.60
N GLY A 85 -17.59 19.57 -5.77
CA GLY A 85 -16.55 18.71 -6.34
C GLY A 85 -15.63 18.08 -5.28
N VAL A 86 -15.05 16.93 -5.63
CA VAL A 86 -14.11 16.19 -4.77
C VAL A 86 -12.92 17.04 -4.30
N PRO A 87 -12.29 17.90 -5.12
CA PRO A 87 -11.17 18.72 -4.66
C PRO A 87 -11.53 19.67 -3.51
N ALA A 88 -12.75 20.24 -3.52
CA ALA A 88 -13.22 21.12 -2.46
C ALA A 88 -13.40 20.35 -1.14
N ALA A 89 -14.06 19.19 -1.18
CA ALA A 89 -14.24 18.33 0.00
C ALA A 89 -12.90 17.86 0.59
N VAL A 90 -11.93 17.51 -0.26
CA VAL A 90 -10.57 17.12 0.18
C VAL A 90 -9.82 18.31 0.77
N ALA A 91 -9.90 19.51 0.16
CA ALA A 91 -9.25 20.71 0.68
C ALA A 91 -9.82 21.13 2.05
N GLU A 92 -11.14 21.02 2.24
CA GLU A 92 -11.80 21.26 3.53
C GLU A 92 -11.35 20.24 4.59
N ARG A 93 -11.31 18.95 4.24
CA ARG A 93 -10.87 17.87 5.15
C ARG A 93 -9.41 18.00 5.55
N ASP A 94 -8.53 18.28 4.60
CA ASP A 94 -7.06 18.27 4.81
C ASP A 94 -6.51 19.66 5.23
N GLY A 95 -7.27 20.73 4.97
CA GLY A 95 -6.88 22.12 5.25
C GLY A 95 -6.34 22.37 6.67
N PRO A 96 -6.96 21.81 7.73
CA PRO A 96 -6.46 21.94 9.10
C PRO A 96 -5.07 21.33 9.34
N PHE A 97 -4.64 20.35 8.53
CA PHE A 97 -3.38 19.62 8.71
C PHE A 97 -2.22 20.19 7.88
N GLY A 98 -2.52 20.92 6.80
CA GLY A 98 -1.51 21.58 5.96
C GLY A 98 -0.56 20.61 5.24
N ASP A 99 -0.96 19.36 5.05
CA ASP A 99 -0.19 18.30 4.39
C ASP A 99 -0.73 17.95 2.99
N TYR A 100 -0.20 16.89 2.36
CA TYR A 100 -0.53 16.47 0.98
C TYR A 100 -0.60 17.61 -0.05
N SER A 101 -1.79 17.82 -0.64
CA SER A 101 -2.09 18.84 -1.65
C SER A 101 -2.09 20.26 -1.09
N GLN A 102 -2.19 20.41 0.23
CA GLN A 102 -2.15 21.68 0.96
C GLN A 102 -0.73 22.04 1.44
N ARG A 103 0.25 21.15 1.22
CA ARG A 103 1.65 21.40 1.58
C ARG A 103 2.21 22.56 0.76
N LYS A 104 2.73 23.59 1.42
CA LYS A 104 3.42 24.69 0.76
C LYS A 104 4.57 24.16 -0.11
N LYS A 105 4.57 24.52 -1.41
CA LYS A 105 5.72 24.27 -2.29
C LYS A 105 6.91 25.03 -1.72
N LYS A 106 8.04 24.34 -1.53
CA LYS A 106 9.32 25.01 -1.22
C LYS A 106 9.64 25.96 -2.38
N SER A 107 9.82 27.25 -2.07
CA SER A 107 10.33 28.26 -3.00
C SER A 107 11.79 28.01 -3.34
#